data_AF-F9ZNI3-F1
#
_entry.id   AF-F9ZNI3-F1
#
_cell.length_a   1.000
_cell.length_b   1.000
_cell.length_c   1.000
_cell.angle_alpha   90.00
_cell.angle_beta   90.00
_cell.angle_gamma   90.00
#
_symmetry.space_group_name_H-M   'P 1'
#
loop_
_entity.id
_entity.type
_entity.pdbx_description
1 polymer ?
#
loop_
_entity_poly.entity_id
_entity_poly.type
_entity_poly.pdbx_seq_one_letter_code
_entity_poly.pdbx_strand_id
1 'polypeptide(L)'
;MDWNGEPLDLLELAGLRDEPEALRQRALAGDPVAQFNMGVRYAEGRGVAQDFLEAAKWYGAAADQGDPQAQFNLGLLFYQGLGLPRNLVYAYELFRSAAAQGDERARAGLAAVSLELNDEDRLNLGLDAPAVRPTHH
;
A
#
# COMPACT_ATOMS: atom_id res chain seq x y z
N MET A 1 12.92 39.56 -16.42
CA MET A 1 12.11 39.47 -17.65
C MET A 1 13.01 38.97 -18.74
N ASP A 2 12.50 38.13 -19.63
CA ASP A 2 13.22 37.69 -20.82
C ASP A 2 13.12 38.75 -21.94
N TRP A 3 13.60 38.43 -23.14
CA TRP A 3 13.61 39.33 -24.29
C TRP A 3 12.22 39.66 -24.87
N ASN A 4 11.14 39.04 -24.37
CA ASN A 4 9.75 39.32 -24.77
C ASN A 4 8.96 40.14 -23.74
N GLY A 5 9.59 40.55 -22.63
CA GLY A 5 8.95 41.42 -21.63
C GLY A 5 7.97 40.73 -20.70
N GLU A 6 7.90 39.40 -20.71
CA GLU A 6 7.15 38.64 -19.71
C GLU A 6 7.94 38.62 -18.39
N PRO A 7 7.28 38.68 -17.22
CA PRO A 7 7.95 38.45 -15.94
C PRO A 7 8.68 37.12 -16.01
N LEU A 8 9.99 37.13 -15.72
CA LEU A 8 10.72 35.89 -15.44
C LEU A 8 9.96 35.27 -14.28
N ASP A 9 9.27 34.16 -14.53
CA ASP A 9 8.56 33.49 -13.46
C ASP A 9 9.62 33.04 -12.45
N LEU A 10 9.67 33.73 -11.32
CA LEU A 10 10.65 33.47 -10.25
C LEU A 10 10.48 32.06 -9.68
N LEU A 11 9.41 31.35 -10.07
CA LEU A 11 9.15 29.95 -9.77
C LEU A 11 10.00 28.97 -10.59
N GLU A 12 10.44 29.35 -11.80
CA GLU A 12 11.20 28.45 -12.68
C GLU A 12 12.68 28.32 -12.27
N LEU A 13 13.25 29.39 -11.68
CA LEU A 13 14.66 29.45 -11.26
C LEU A 13 14.93 28.94 -9.84
N ALA A 14 13.89 28.74 -9.02
CA ALA A 14 14.05 28.32 -7.62
C ALA A 14 13.89 26.81 -7.40
N GLY A 15 13.45 26.03 -8.40
CA GLY A 15 13.25 24.58 -8.26
C GLY A 15 12.30 24.17 -7.12
N LEU A 16 11.40 25.07 -6.71
CA LEU A 16 10.73 25.01 -5.39
C LEU A 16 9.21 25.19 -5.42
N ARG A 17 8.52 24.89 -6.52
CA ARG A 17 7.05 24.86 -6.46
C ARG A 17 6.46 23.91 -7.49
N ASP A 18 5.89 22.82 -6.96
CA ASP A 18 4.80 21.98 -7.48
C ASP A 18 4.93 20.49 -7.12
N GLU A 19 5.79 20.13 -6.16
CA GLU A 19 5.85 18.77 -5.59
C GLU A 19 4.46 18.20 -5.20
N PRO A 20 3.53 18.92 -4.51
CA PRO A 20 2.23 18.34 -4.14
C PRO A 20 1.22 18.27 -5.28
N GLU A 21 1.26 19.18 -6.26
CA GLU A 21 0.29 19.25 -7.35
C GLU A 21 0.68 18.33 -8.50
N ALA A 22 1.97 18.31 -8.88
CA ALA A 22 2.51 17.36 -9.84
C ALA A 22 2.36 15.92 -9.35
N LEU A 23 2.59 15.66 -8.05
CA LEU A 23 2.34 14.34 -7.46
C LEU A 23 0.87 13.95 -7.58
N ARG A 24 -0.06 14.87 -7.27
CA ARG A 24 -1.49 14.61 -7.37
C ARG A 24 -1.90 14.31 -8.82
N GLN A 25 -1.40 15.08 -9.78
CA GLN A 25 -1.68 14.83 -11.21
C GLN A 25 -1.16 13.46 -11.66
N ARG A 26 0.07 13.09 -11.26
CA ARG A 26 0.64 11.76 -11.55
C ARG A 26 -0.18 10.64 -10.94
N ALA A 27 -0.59 10.79 -9.68
CA ALA A 27 -1.42 9.78 -9.00
C ALA A 27 -2.78 9.59 -9.70
N LEU A 28 -3.40 10.69 -10.12
CA LEU A 28 -4.64 10.68 -10.92
C LEU A 28 -4.43 10.09 -12.33
N ALA A 29 -3.23 10.25 -12.90
CA ALA A 29 -2.84 9.66 -14.18
C ALA A 29 -2.49 8.17 -14.09
N GLY A 30 -2.51 7.57 -12.90
CA GLY A 30 -2.28 6.14 -12.72
C GLY A 30 -0.86 5.76 -12.29
N ASP A 31 0.05 6.71 -12.06
CA ASP A 31 1.43 6.41 -11.65
C ASP A 31 1.44 5.71 -10.27
N PRO A 32 1.90 4.44 -10.16
CA PRO A 32 1.81 3.68 -8.92
C PRO A 32 2.67 4.26 -7.80
N VAL A 33 3.81 4.87 -8.12
CA VAL A 33 4.68 5.53 -7.13
C VAL A 33 3.99 6.78 -6.58
N ALA A 34 3.34 7.55 -7.46
CA ALA A 34 2.58 8.73 -7.04
C ALA A 34 1.34 8.36 -6.22
N GLN A 35 0.62 7.30 -6.62
CA GLN A 35 -0.50 6.75 -5.84
C GLN A 35 -0.05 6.27 -4.47
N PHE A 36 1.05 5.50 -4.38
CA PHE A 36 1.63 5.10 -3.11
C PHE A 36 1.93 6.31 -2.22
N ASN A 37 2.60 7.32 -2.76
CA ASN A 37 2.93 8.55 -2.02
C ASN A 37 1.68 9.33 -1.58
N MET A 38 0.62 9.35 -2.39
CA MET A 38 -0.67 9.93 -1.97
C MET A 38 -1.27 9.15 -0.79
N GLY A 39 -1.21 7.81 -0.83
CA GLY A 39 -1.63 6.96 0.29
C GLY A 39 -0.86 7.30 1.56
N VAL A 40 0.45 7.47 1.47
CA VAL A 40 1.32 7.87 2.59
C VAL A 40 0.92 9.25 3.15
N ARG A 41 0.62 10.22 2.28
CA ARG A 41 0.20 11.57 2.73
C ARG A 41 -1.09 11.52 3.54
N TYR A 42 -2.08 10.73 3.10
CA TYR A 42 -3.32 10.54 3.83
C TYR A 42 -3.13 9.71 5.11
N ALA A 43 -2.30 8.67 5.09
CA ALA A 43 -2.04 7.84 6.27
C ALA A 43 -1.32 8.62 7.38
N GLU A 44 -0.44 9.56 7.03
CA GLU A 44 0.33 10.34 8.00
C GLU A 44 -0.21 11.77 8.25
N GLY A 45 -1.21 12.22 7.48
CA GLY A 45 -1.71 13.59 7.55
C GLY A 45 -0.70 14.63 7.05
N ARG A 46 0.15 14.29 6.06
CA ARG A 46 1.18 15.20 5.52
C ARG A 46 0.59 16.18 4.51
N GLY A 47 0.25 17.37 4.99
CA GLY A 47 -0.33 18.45 4.18
C GLY A 47 -1.77 18.17 3.71
N VAL A 48 -2.40 17.15 4.29
CA VAL A 48 -3.83 16.80 4.21
C VAL A 48 -4.27 16.31 5.59
N ALA A 49 -5.56 16.30 5.89
CA ALA A 49 -6.05 15.64 7.10
C ALA A 49 -5.75 14.13 7.03
N GLN A 50 -5.38 13.52 8.16
CA GLN A 50 -5.17 12.08 8.21
C GLN A 50 -6.49 11.36 7.91
N ASP A 51 -6.45 10.44 6.95
CA ASP A 51 -7.60 9.63 6.54
C ASP A 51 -7.11 8.27 6.05
N PHE A 52 -7.29 7.24 6.88
CA PHE A 52 -6.87 5.89 6.53
C PHE A 52 -7.74 5.25 5.44
N LEU A 53 -9.00 5.65 5.31
CA LEU A 53 -9.87 5.15 4.25
C LEU A 53 -9.40 5.71 2.90
N GLU A 54 -9.06 6.99 2.85
CA GLU A 54 -8.51 7.59 1.63
C GLU A 54 -7.12 7.02 1.31
N ALA A 55 -6.28 6.79 2.34
CA ALA A 55 -5.00 6.11 2.17
C ALA A 55 -5.17 4.71 1.56
N ALA A 56 -6.16 3.94 2.04
CA ALA A 56 -6.46 2.61 1.51
C ALA A 56 -6.82 2.62 0.02
N LYS A 57 -7.59 3.62 -0.44
CA LYS A 57 -7.93 3.74 -1.88
C LYS A 57 -6.68 3.93 -2.72
N TRP A 58 -5.78 4.81 -2.29
CA TRP A 58 -4.54 5.09 -3.02
C TRP A 58 -3.56 3.91 -2.97
N TYR A 59 -3.40 3.27 -1.82
CA TYR A 59 -2.62 2.05 -1.72
C TYR A 59 -3.22 0.91 -2.55
N GLY A 60 -4.54 0.76 -2.59
CA GLY A 60 -5.23 -0.21 -3.44
C GLY A 60 -4.89 -0.01 -4.91
N ALA A 61 -5.02 1.22 -5.42
CA ALA A 61 -4.70 1.53 -6.81
C ALA A 61 -3.23 1.22 -7.19
N ALA A 62 -2.28 1.46 -6.30
CA ALA A 62 -0.87 1.11 -6.52
C ALA A 62 -0.62 -0.40 -6.36
N ALA A 63 -1.27 -1.04 -5.38
CA ALA A 63 -1.16 -2.47 -5.10
C ALA A 63 -1.71 -3.33 -6.25
N ASP A 64 -2.81 -2.89 -6.89
CA ASP A 64 -3.40 -3.52 -8.07
C ASP A 64 -2.45 -3.49 -9.28
N GLN A 65 -1.53 -2.52 -9.31
CA GLN A 65 -0.45 -2.43 -10.30
C GLN A 65 0.81 -3.20 -9.90
N GLY A 66 0.77 -3.91 -8.77
CA GLY A 66 1.87 -4.73 -8.29
C GLY A 66 2.85 -4.04 -7.36
N ASP A 67 2.62 -2.79 -6.93
CA ASP A 67 3.57 -2.10 -6.05
C ASP A 67 3.67 -2.82 -4.68
N PRO A 68 4.84 -3.39 -4.31
CA PRO A 68 4.97 -4.18 -3.09
C PRO A 68 4.89 -3.34 -1.82
N GLN A 69 5.27 -2.06 -1.87
CA GLN A 69 5.17 -1.16 -0.72
C GLN A 69 3.71 -0.81 -0.45
N ALA A 70 2.92 -0.58 -1.50
CA ALA A 70 1.48 -0.34 -1.41
C ALA A 70 0.74 -1.59 -0.93
N GLN A 71 1.08 -2.78 -1.44
CA GLN A 71 0.53 -4.05 -0.95
C GLN A 71 0.80 -4.24 0.54
N PHE A 72 2.03 -4.02 1.00
CA PHE A 72 2.37 -4.07 2.42
C PHE A 72 1.56 -3.07 3.26
N ASN A 73 1.48 -1.80 2.85
CA ASN A 73 0.77 -0.79 3.62
C ASN A 73 -0.74 -0.99 3.64
N LEU A 74 -1.34 -1.44 2.52
CA LEU A 74 -2.75 -1.82 2.50
C LEU A 74 -3.00 -3.03 3.42
N GLY A 75 -2.08 -4.01 3.42
CA GLY A 75 -2.12 -5.15 4.31
C GLY A 75 -2.12 -4.74 5.79
N LEU A 76 -1.30 -3.76 6.15
CA LEU A 76 -1.30 -3.18 7.50
C LEU A 76 -2.64 -2.53 7.87
N LEU A 77 -3.26 -1.78 6.95
CA LEU A 77 -4.57 -1.15 7.23
C LEU A 77 -5.64 -2.20 7.52
N PHE A 78 -5.70 -3.29 6.74
CA PHE A 78 -6.62 -4.41 7.00
C PHE A 78 -6.26 -5.21 8.26
N TYR A 79 -4.97 -5.42 8.54
CA TYR A 79 -4.51 -6.14 9.72
C TYR A 79 -4.87 -5.40 11.03
N GLN A 80 -4.75 -4.07 11.03
CA GLN A 80 -5.02 -3.23 12.19
C GLN A 80 -6.47 -2.72 12.25
N GLY A 81 -7.22 -2.79 11.15
CA GLY A 81 -8.56 -2.21 11.06
C GLY A 81 -8.56 -0.68 11.03
N LEU A 82 -7.58 -0.07 10.36
CA LEU A 82 -7.43 1.38 10.26
C LEU A 82 -8.15 1.91 9.03
N GLY A 83 -9.22 2.68 9.23
CA GLY A 83 -10.06 3.20 8.15
C GLY A 83 -10.84 2.14 7.37
N LEU A 84 -10.59 0.86 7.66
CA LEU A 84 -11.19 -0.31 7.03
C LEU A 84 -11.59 -1.32 8.13
N PRO A 85 -12.63 -2.14 7.91
CA PRO A 85 -12.87 -3.29 8.78
C PRO A 85 -11.65 -4.22 8.78
N ARG A 86 -11.28 -4.70 9.96
CA ARG A 86 -10.19 -5.65 10.11
C ARG A 86 -10.45 -6.92 9.30
N ASN A 87 -9.50 -7.33 8.47
CA ASN A 87 -9.60 -8.53 7.64
C ASN A 87 -8.23 -9.22 7.52
N LEU A 88 -8.02 -10.28 8.31
CA LEU A 88 -6.74 -10.99 8.37
C LEU A 88 -6.46 -11.83 7.12
N VAL A 89 -7.49 -12.39 6.49
CA VAL A 89 -7.34 -13.15 5.24
C VAL A 89 -6.84 -12.23 4.13
N TYR A 90 -7.45 -11.06 3.98
CA TYR A 90 -7.02 -10.11 2.96
C TYR A 90 -5.65 -9.49 3.26
N ALA A 91 -5.35 -9.21 4.53
CA ALA A 91 -4.01 -8.79 4.94
C ALA A 91 -2.95 -9.86 4.65
N TYR A 92 -3.25 -11.14 4.92
CA TYR A 92 -2.38 -12.27 4.59
C TYR A 92 -2.04 -12.31 3.11
N GLU A 93 -3.04 -12.20 2.24
CA GLU A 93 -2.85 -12.21 0.79
C GLU A 93 -1.97 -11.06 0.29
N LEU A 94 -2.20 -9.86 0.80
CA LEU A 94 -1.39 -8.67 0.48
C LEU A 94 0.06 -8.81 0.96
N PHE A 95 0.27 -9.27 2.19
CA PHE A 95 1.62 -9.53 2.71
C PHE A 95 2.32 -10.65 1.95
N ARG A 96 1.60 -11.72 1.57
CA ARG A 96 2.14 -12.80 0.76
C ARG A 96 2.61 -12.29 -0.61
N SER A 97 1.79 -11.47 -1.26
CA SER A 97 2.14 -10.85 -2.54
C SER A 97 3.38 -9.95 -2.41
N ALA A 98 3.42 -9.04 -1.43
CA ALA A 98 4.58 -8.16 -1.23
C ALA A 98 5.85 -8.94 -0.84
N ALA A 99 5.73 -9.98 -0.01
CA ALA A 99 6.84 -10.85 0.38
C ALA A 99 7.41 -11.67 -0.80
N ALA A 100 6.55 -12.11 -1.72
CA ALA A 100 6.96 -12.80 -2.94
C ALA A 100 7.78 -11.88 -3.87
N GLN A 101 7.56 -10.58 -3.80
CA GLN A 101 8.33 -9.55 -4.50
C GLN A 101 9.58 -9.08 -3.74
N GLY A 102 9.87 -9.66 -2.57
CA GLY A 102 11.08 -9.38 -1.79
C GLY A 102 10.94 -8.32 -0.69
N ASP A 103 9.72 -7.87 -0.36
CA ASP A 103 9.56 -6.97 0.80
C ASP A 103 9.72 -7.76 2.11
N GLU A 104 10.84 -7.54 2.80
CA GLU A 104 11.16 -8.22 4.07
C GLU A 104 10.20 -7.83 5.21
N ARG A 105 9.64 -6.62 5.19
CA ARG A 105 8.65 -6.19 6.19
C ARG A 105 7.36 -6.97 5.98
N ALA A 106 6.99 -7.22 4.74
CA ALA A 106 5.85 -8.05 4.41
C ALA A 106 6.05 -9.51 4.83
N ARG A 107 7.27 -10.07 4.79
CA ARG A 107 7.54 -11.39 5.38
C ARG A 107 7.29 -11.42 6.88
N ALA A 108 7.73 -10.39 7.61
CA ALA A 108 7.45 -10.28 9.04
C ALA A 108 5.94 -10.11 9.31
N GLY A 109 5.25 -9.27 8.52
CA GLY A 109 3.80 -9.10 8.57
C GLY A 109 3.04 -10.39 8.28
N LEU A 110 3.50 -11.17 7.29
CA LEU A 110 2.94 -12.48 6.93
C LEU A 110 3.04 -13.47 8.10
N ALA A 111 4.20 -13.53 8.76
CA ALA A 111 4.38 -14.37 9.93
C ALA A 111 3.45 -13.94 11.08
N ALA A 112 3.36 -12.63 11.34
CA ALA A 112 2.50 -12.09 12.38
C ALA A 112 1.01 -12.41 12.14
N VAL A 113 0.49 -12.11 10.94
CA VAL A 113 -0.91 -12.38 10.62
C VAL A 113 -1.21 -13.88 10.67
N SER A 114 -0.27 -14.74 10.26
CA SER A 114 -0.45 -16.19 10.28
C SER A 114 -0.73 -16.73 11.69
N LEU A 115 -0.13 -16.14 12.72
CA LEU A 115 -0.33 -16.54 14.12
C LEU A 115 -1.70 -16.11 14.68
N GLU A 116 -2.35 -15.14 14.05
CA GLU A 116 -3.62 -14.59 14.49
C GLU A 116 -4.83 -15.08 13.69
N LEU A 117 -4.61 -15.73 12.55
CA LEU A 117 -5.68 -16.37 11.80
C LEU A 117 -6.31 -17.48 12.64
N ASN A 118 -7.64 -17.58 12.60
CA ASN A 118 -8.36 -18.71 13.18
C ASN A 118 -8.20 -19.96 12.28
N ASP A 119 -8.55 -21.13 12.82
CA ASP A 119 -8.40 -22.41 12.11
C ASP A 119 -9.13 -22.46 10.77
N GLU A 120 -10.33 -21.86 10.69
CA GLU A 120 -11.14 -21.83 9.46
C GLU A 120 -10.44 -21.02 8.36
N ASP A 121 -9.95 -19.82 8.70
CA ASP A 121 -9.23 -18.95 7.77
C ASP A 121 -7.90 -19.58 7.33
N ARG A 122 -7.19 -20.25 8.23
CA ARG A 122 -5.96 -20.98 7.92
C ARG A 122 -6.21 -22.15 6.96
N LEU A 123 -7.31 -22.86 7.13
CA LEU A 123 -7.75 -23.91 6.21
C LEU A 123 -8.14 -23.34 4.85
N ASN A 124 -8.91 -22.24 4.84
CA ASN A 124 -9.32 -21.56 3.60
C ASN A 124 -8.12 -21.03 2.80
N LEU A 125 -7.06 -20.60 3.49
CA LEU A 125 -5.79 -20.18 2.90
C LEU A 125 -4.86 -21.36 2.55
N GLY A 126 -5.23 -22.60 2.87
CA GLY A 126 -4.43 -23.79 2.58
C GLY A 126 -3.15 -23.93 3.42
N LEU A 127 -3.08 -23.26 4.58
CA LEU A 127 -1.88 -23.25 5.43
C LEU A 127 -1.72 -24.54 6.24
N ASP A 128 -2.85 -25.15 6.62
CA ASP A 128 -2.90 -26.36 7.44
C ASP A 128 -3.65 -27.49 6.71
N ALA A 129 -3.15 -27.90 5.53
CA ALA A 129 -3.69 -29.10 4.88
C ALA A 129 -3.69 -30.26 5.89
N PRO A 130 -4.82 -30.98 6.07
CA PRO A 130 -4.87 -32.07 7.03
C PRO A 130 -3.75 -33.04 6.64
N ALA A 131 -2.85 -33.33 7.59
CA ALA A 131 -1.79 -34.28 7.35
C ALA A 131 -2.43 -35.59 6.91
N VAL A 132 -2.39 -35.86 5.60
CA VAL A 132 -2.82 -37.14 5.04
C VAL A 132 -1.83 -38.13 5.61
N ARG A 133 -2.19 -38.76 6.73
CA ARG A 133 -1.42 -39.86 7.29
C ARG A 133 -1.37 -40.91 6.19
N PRO A 134 -0.19 -41.28 5.67
CA PRO A 134 -0.12 -42.36 4.70
C PRO A 134 -0.55 -43.64 5.44
N THR A 135 -1.77 -44.11 5.16
CA THR A 135 -2.21 -45.44 5.56
C THR A 135 -1.36 -46.44 4.76
N HIS A 136 -0.29 -46.93 5.37
CA HIS A 136 0.38 -48.12 4.88
C HIS A 136 -0.56 -49.30 5.15
N HIS A 137 -1.11 -49.87 4.08
CA HIS A 137 -1.76 -51.18 4.09
C HIS A 137 -0.71 -52.30 4.05
#